data_AF-A0A2V1BER5-F1
#
_entry.id   AF-A0A2V1BER5-F1
#
_cell.length_a   1.000
_cell.length_b   1.000
_cell.length_c   1.000
_cell.angle_alpha   90.00
_cell.angle_beta   90.00
_cell.angle_gamma   90.00
#
_symmetry.space_group_name_H-M   'P 1'
#
loop_
_entity.id
_entity.type
_entity.pdbx_description
1 polymer ?
#
loop_
_entity_poly.entity_id
_entity_poly.type
_entity_poly.pdbx_seq_one_letter_code
_entity_poly.pdbx_strand_id
1 'polypeptide(L)'
;MIVNLSALAFATLLSSNSLVQAISSSEIPHDTPISSLLASANAHLAKGETNDALTYYDVAISRDPKNYLTYFKRGATYLSLGRTIQATSDFDKVLSIKPGFEGALVQRAKIRAKNGDWEAAKEDYMSHGKSTDELVELEEAKGAAALATAAEKAGSWEECVNQSGPHMQISAITYYALADLERGMDQLRKCLHSDPDSKKCKKLYRREKTLDKQLAQINKHFEKKQYASSLKLLLPNGEDLGLVQEIKDDVKELREAGTIPEHAPNDLFVGLVEMVCEAYHESLTWCDEALIYNENSLYGLLNKARRHMEAENFEAAIQALNTAKEHHPGAQQINQLLNNAQVELKRSKTKDYYKVLGVNRDSDELQIKSAYRKMVKLHHPDKAHKLGITKEDAEKKMSAINEAYEVLSDPELKHRYDQGDDPNDHEQQRQHPFHGSPFGGHPFGGHSGGGQQFEFKFGGGGGGFPGGFPFG
;
A
#
# COMPACT_ATOMS: atom_id res chain seq x y z
N MET A 1 74.23 -13.63 -25.63
CA MET A 1 73.45 -14.37 -26.64
C MET A 1 72.12 -14.74 -26.02
N ILE A 2 71.07 -14.10 -26.48
CA ILE A 2 69.69 -14.24 -26.00
C ILE A 2 69.09 -15.43 -26.76
N VAL A 3 68.69 -16.49 -26.05
CA VAL A 3 67.98 -17.63 -26.66
C VAL A 3 66.51 -17.52 -26.27
N ASN A 4 65.67 -17.46 -27.31
CA ASN A 4 64.23 -17.27 -27.25
C ASN A 4 63.51 -18.38 -26.46
N LEU A 5 62.72 -17.97 -25.47
CA LEU A 5 61.65 -18.77 -24.87
C LEU A 5 60.46 -18.83 -25.83
N SER A 6 60.36 -19.88 -26.64
CA SER A 6 59.14 -20.18 -27.38
C SER A 6 59.05 -21.66 -27.75
N ALA A 7 58.82 -22.52 -26.76
CA ALA A 7 58.22 -23.84 -26.96
C ALA A 7 57.89 -24.45 -25.59
N LEU A 8 56.75 -25.16 -25.52
CA LEU A 8 56.30 -26.04 -24.43
C LEU A 8 55.49 -25.40 -23.31
N ALA A 9 54.23 -25.08 -23.62
CA ALA A 9 53.09 -25.28 -22.72
C ALA A 9 51.77 -25.28 -23.51
N PHE A 10 51.56 -26.26 -24.38
CA PHE A 10 50.22 -26.62 -24.86
C PHE A 10 49.88 -27.99 -24.28
N ALA A 11 49.54 -27.99 -23.00
CA ALA A 11 48.98 -29.14 -22.31
C ALA A 11 47.53 -28.81 -21.93
N THR A 12 46.64 -29.63 -22.49
CA THR A 12 45.36 -30.04 -21.91
C THR A 12 44.32 -28.96 -21.59
N LEU A 13 43.57 -28.57 -22.62
CA LEU A 13 42.13 -28.34 -22.50
C LEU A 13 41.42 -29.11 -23.63
N LEU A 14 41.46 -30.45 -23.55
CA LEU A 14 40.40 -31.27 -24.14
C LEU A 14 39.21 -31.17 -23.20
N SER A 15 38.54 -30.01 -23.20
CA SER A 15 37.13 -30.00 -22.81
C SER A 15 36.42 -30.88 -23.82
N SER A 16 35.88 -31.99 -23.36
CA SER A 16 34.95 -32.85 -24.08
C SER A 16 33.69 -32.04 -24.44
N ASN A 17 33.81 -31.13 -25.40
CA ASN A 17 32.70 -30.76 -26.23
C ASN A 17 32.47 -31.97 -27.12
N SER A 18 31.59 -32.86 -26.69
CA SER A 18 30.93 -33.79 -27.59
C SER A 18 30.32 -32.92 -28.69
N LEU A 19 31.00 -32.83 -29.84
CA LEU A 19 30.40 -32.34 -31.07
C LEU A 19 29.21 -33.25 -31.29
N VAL A 20 28.00 -32.74 -30.99
CA VAL A 20 26.75 -33.39 -31.35
C VAL A 20 26.73 -33.38 -32.87
N GLN A 21 27.21 -34.46 -33.49
CA GLN A 21 27.11 -34.65 -34.93
C GLN A 21 25.64 -34.86 -35.26
N ALA A 22 25.11 -34.00 -36.13
CA ALA A 22 23.79 -34.18 -36.69
C ALA A 22 23.76 -35.45 -37.54
N ILE A 23 22.68 -36.22 -37.44
CA ILE A 23 22.54 -37.51 -38.11
C ILE A 23 22.53 -37.32 -39.63
N SER A 24 23.21 -38.20 -40.36
CA SER A 24 23.17 -38.24 -41.82
C SER A 24 22.08 -39.20 -42.32
N SER A 25 21.45 -38.89 -43.45
CA SER A 25 20.46 -39.80 -44.07
C SER A 25 21.03 -41.18 -44.40
N SER A 26 22.35 -41.28 -44.60
CA SER A 26 23.08 -42.53 -44.84
C SER A 26 23.23 -43.42 -43.59
N GLU A 27 23.06 -42.86 -42.39
CA GLU A 27 23.16 -43.58 -41.12
C GLU A 27 21.82 -44.24 -40.72
N ILE A 28 20.74 -43.92 -41.43
CA ILE A 28 19.40 -44.46 -41.17
C ILE A 28 19.23 -45.76 -41.99
N PRO A 29 18.99 -46.93 -41.34
CA PRO A 29 18.82 -48.19 -42.04
C PRO A 29 17.73 -48.15 -43.12
N HIS A 30 18.01 -48.71 -44.29
CA HIS A 30 17.10 -48.68 -45.44
C HIS A 30 15.76 -49.40 -45.17
N ASP A 31 15.73 -50.34 -44.24
CA ASP A 31 14.57 -51.14 -43.83
C ASP A 31 13.75 -50.50 -42.69
N THR A 32 14.16 -49.35 -42.14
CA THR A 32 13.43 -48.69 -41.05
C THR A 32 11.95 -48.36 -41.43
N PRO A 33 10.95 -48.82 -40.69
CA PRO A 33 9.55 -48.51 -41.03
C PRO A 33 9.26 -47.00 -40.96
N ILE A 34 8.37 -46.49 -41.81
CA ILE A 34 7.98 -45.07 -41.81
C ILE A 34 7.45 -44.62 -40.44
N SER A 35 6.70 -45.48 -39.75
CA SER A 35 6.22 -45.22 -38.39
C SER A 35 7.37 -44.98 -37.40
N SER A 36 8.48 -45.73 -37.54
CA SER A 36 9.68 -45.57 -36.72
C SER A 36 10.46 -44.30 -37.08
N LEU A 37 10.53 -43.94 -38.36
CA LEU A 37 11.12 -42.66 -38.80
C LEU A 37 10.36 -41.46 -38.22
N LEU A 38 9.03 -41.49 -38.27
CA LEU A 38 8.19 -40.43 -37.71
C LEU A 38 8.27 -40.36 -36.17
N ALA A 39 8.37 -41.51 -35.51
CA ALA A 39 8.59 -41.56 -34.06
C ALA A 39 9.95 -40.97 -33.67
N SER A 40 10.99 -41.29 -34.44
CA SER A 40 12.34 -40.74 -34.24
C SER A 40 12.37 -39.24 -34.46
N ALA A 41 11.77 -38.74 -35.54
CA ALA A 41 11.65 -37.30 -35.81
C ALA A 41 10.98 -36.56 -34.64
N ASN A 42 9.84 -37.08 -34.14
CA ASN A 42 9.15 -36.49 -33.00
C ASN A 42 9.97 -36.53 -31.71
N ALA A 43 10.73 -37.60 -31.47
CA ALA A 43 11.60 -37.71 -30.30
C ALA A 43 12.75 -36.69 -30.33
N HIS A 44 13.35 -36.47 -31.50
CA HIS A 44 14.36 -35.43 -31.70
C HIS A 44 13.78 -34.01 -31.54
N LEU A 45 12.56 -33.75 -32.02
CA LEU A 45 11.87 -32.47 -31.76
C LEU A 45 11.64 -32.23 -30.27
N ALA A 46 11.22 -33.26 -29.52
CA ALA A 46 11.01 -33.15 -28.08
C ALA A 46 12.30 -32.83 -27.30
N LYS A 47 13.47 -33.16 -27.88
CA LYS A 47 14.80 -32.83 -27.35
C LYS A 47 15.36 -31.51 -27.84
N GLY A 48 14.68 -30.82 -28.76
CA GLY A 48 15.19 -29.60 -29.43
C GLY A 48 16.21 -29.87 -30.55
N GLU A 49 16.44 -31.13 -30.91
CA GLU A 49 17.36 -31.57 -31.97
C GLU A 49 16.67 -31.45 -33.33
N THR A 50 16.41 -30.20 -33.73
CA THR A 50 15.54 -29.89 -34.87
C THR A 50 16.12 -30.26 -36.23
N ASN A 51 17.44 -30.19 -36.42
CA ASN A 51 18.08 -30.61 -37.66
C ASN A 51 17.97 -32.13 -37.88
N ASP A 52 18.16 -32.92 -36.83
CA ASP A 52 18.03 -34.39 -36.90
C ASP A 52 16.58 -34.79 -37.22
N ALA A 53 15.61 -34.12 -36.57
CA ALA A 53 14.20 -34.32 -36.87
C ALA A 53 13.86 -34.05 -38.35
N LEU A 54 14.44 -33.00 -38.95
CA LEU A 54 14.29 -32.71 -40.37
C LEU A 54 14.85 -33.83 -41.24
N THR A 55 16.03 -34.38 -40.92
CA THR A 55 16.63 -35.50 -41.65
C THR A 55 15.72 -36.75 -41.61
N TYR A 56 15.13 -37.07 -40.46
CA TYR A 56 14.16 -38.17 -40.37
C TYR A 56 12.89 -37.91 -41.20
N TYR A 57 12.38 -36.68 -41.22
CA TYR A 57 11.26 -36.32 -42.09
C TYR A 57 11.61 -36.41 -43.58
N ASP A 58 12.81 -36.01 -43.97
CA ASP A 58 13.28 -36.12 -45.36
C ASP A 58 13.33 -37.57 -45.82
N VAL A 59 13.89 -38.46 -45.00
CA VAL A 59 13.90 -39.90 -45.28
C VAL A 59 12.49 -40.47 -45.30
N ALA A 60 11.61 -40.07 -44.37
CA ALA A 60 10.22 -40.51 -44.37
C ALA A 60 9.47 -40.08 -45.64
N ILE A 61 9.72 -38.86 -46.13
CA ILE A 61 9.15 -38.33 -47.38
C ILE A 61 9.69 -39.08 -48.60
N SER A 62 10.98 -39.43 -48.62
CA SER A 62 11.56 -40.22 -49.72
C SER A 62 10.92 -41.60 -49.86
N ARG A 63 10.45 -42.18 -48.75
CA ARG A 63 9.81 -43.50 -48.70
C ARG A 63 8.31 -43.45 -49.00
N ASP A 64 7.63 -42.40 -48.56
CA ASP A 64 6.22 -42.15 -48.90
C ASP A 64 5.98 -40.70 -49.33
N PRO A 65 6.20 -40.39 -50.61
CA PRO A 65 6.05 -39.04 -51.14
C PRO A 65 4.60 -38.54 -51.20
N LYS A 66 3.61 -39.40 -50.93
CA LYS A 66 2.17 -39.07 -50.97
C LYS A 66 1.58 -38.81 -49.58
N ASN A 67 2.36 -38.98 -48.52
CA ASN A 67 1.88 -38.73 -47.16
C ASN A 67 1.90 -37.25 -46.80
N TYR A 68 0.76 -36.58 -46.99
CA TYR A 68 0.61 -35.16 -46.64
C TYR A 68 0.92 -34.86 -45.16
N LEU A 69 0.69 -35.79 -44.22
CA LEU A 69 0.96 -35.54 -42.80
C LEU A 69 2.45 -35.39 -42.51
N THR A 70 3.31 -36.09 -43.25
CA THR A 70 4.76 -35.97 -43.10
C THR A 70 5.24 -34.60 -43.55
N TYR A 71 4.75 -34.12 -44.71
CA TYR A 71 5.04 -32.74 -45.15
C TYR A 71 4.50 -31.71 -44.16
N PHE A 72 3.30 -31.89 -43.61
CA PHE A 72 2.75 -30.95 -42.62
C PHE A 72 3.62 -30.87 -41.35
N LYS A 73 4.07 -32.01 -40.82
CA LYS A 73 4.95 -32.05 -39.65
C LYS A 73 6.31 -31.40 -39.92
N ARG A 74 6.88 -31.63 -41.10
CA ARG A 74 8.14 -30.99 -41.52
C ARG A 74 7.96 -29.48 -41.71
N GLY A 75 6.87 -29.05 -42.34
CA GLY A 75 6.51 -27.64 -42.51
C GLY A 75 6.31 -26.92 -41.17
N ALA A 76 5.63 -27.54 -40.20
CA ALA A 76 5.48 -27.01 -38.85
C ALA A 76 6.83 -26.91 -38.11
N THR A 77 7.72 -27.88 -38.32
CA THR A 77 9.10 -27.83 -37.80
C THR A 77 9.90 -26.70 -38.43
N TYR A 78 9.77 -26.46 -39.74
CA TYR A 78 10.40 -25.32 -40.37
C TYR A 78 9.86 -23.99 -39.83
N LEU A 79 8.56 -23.91 -39.55
CA LEU A 79 7.94 -22.71 -38.99
C LEU A 79 8.45 -22.41 -37.57
N SER A 80 8.62 -23.42 -36.71
CA SER A 80 9.20 -23.22 -35.37
C SER A 80 10.67 -22.77 -35.41
N LEU A 81 11.38 -23.04 -36.51
CA LEU A 81 12.73 -22.55 -36.78
C LEU A 81 12.78 -21.17 -37.46
N GLY A 82 11.63 -20.54 -37.72
CA GLY A 82 11.55 -19.29 -38.47
C GLY A 82 11.86 -19.44 -39.98
N ARG A 83 11.96 -20.67 -40.49
CA ARG A 83 12.22 -21.00 -41.90
C ARG A 83 10.92 -20.97 -42.71
N THR A 84 10.36 -19.78 -42.89
CA THR A 84 9.02 -19.58 -43.48
C THR A 84 8.92 -20.04 -44.94
N ILE A 85 9.98 -19.87 -45.74
CA ILE A 85 9.97 -20.26 -47.16
C ILE A 85 9.83 -21.79 -47.31
N GLN A 86 10.64 -22.55 -46.57
CA GLN A 86 10.54 -24.01 -46.57
C GLN A 86 9.20 -24.49 -46.01
N ALA A 87 8.71 -23.85 -44.94
CA ALA A 87 7.41 -24.17 -44.35
C ALA A 87 6.27 -23.99 -45.36
N THR A 88 6.23 -22.87 -46.08
CA THR A 88 5.22 -22.61 -47.12
C THR A 88 5.29 -23.63 -48.23
N SER A 89 6.49 -23.99 -48.72
CA SER A 89 6.64 -25.03 -49.75
C SER A 89 6.07 -26.38 -49.29
N ASP A 90 6.26 -26.74 -48.02
CA ASP A 90 5.70 -27.96 -47.46
C ASP A 90 4.18 -27.88 -47.30
N PHE A 91 3.63 -26.75 -46.86
CA PHE A 91 2.18 -26.55 -46.78
C PHE A 91 1.51 -26.54 -48.16
N ASP A 92 2.14 -25.94 -49.17
CA ASP A 92 1.67 -26.03 -50.56
C ASP A 92 1.66 -27.48 -51.05
N LYS A 93 2.69 -28.26 -50.69
CA LYS A 93 2.73 -29.69 -51.01
C LYS A 93 1.61 -30.45 -50.30
N VAL A 94 1.35 -30.17 -49.03
CA VAL A 94 0.22 -30.73 -48.28
C VAL A 94 -1.09 -30.47 -49.00
N LEU A 95 -1.33 -29.23 -49.42
CA LEU A 95 -2.57 -28.83 -50.08
C LEU A 95 -2.68 -29.35 -51.52
N SER A 96 -1.55 -29.59 -52.20
CA SER A 96 -1.57 -30.29 -53.50
C SER A 96 -2.02 -31.76 -53.38
N ILE A 97 -1.78 -32.40 -52.22
CA ILE A 97 -2.15 -33.80 -51.95
C ILE A 97 -3.55 -33.87 -51.30
N LYS A 98 -3.84 -32.96 -50.37
CA LYS A 98 -5.10 -32.85 -49.61
C LYS A 98 -5.56 -31.39 -49.56
N PRO A 99 -6.29 -30.90 -50.58
CA PRO A 99 -6.66 -29.48 -50.73
C PRO A 99 -7.44 -28.85 -49.57
N GLY A 100 -8.24 -29.63 -48.83
CA GLY A 100 -9.04 -29.14 -47.71
C GLY A 100 -8.41 -29.36 -46.32
N PHE A 101 -7.10 -29.56 -46.24
CA PHE A 101 -6.45 -29.80 -44.95
C PHE A 101 -6.29 -28.51 -44.14
N GLU A 102 -7.21 -28.31 -43.20
CA GLU A 102 -7.33 -27.14 -42.31
C GLU A 102 -5.99 -26.71 -41.71
N GLY A 103 -5.21 -27.63 -41.15
CA GLY A 103 -3.94 -27.30 -40.51
C GLY A 103 -2.95 -26.60 -41.44
N ALA A 104 -2.85 -27.01 -42.71
CA ALA A 104 -1.96 -26.35 -43.67
C ALA A 104 -2.54 -25.02 -44.17
N LEU A 105 -3.87 -24.94 -44.34
CA LEU A 105 -4.55 -23.70 -44.73
C LEU A 105 -4.34 -22.60 -43.68
N VAL A 106 -4.58 -22.91 -42.40
CA VAL A 106 -4.40 -21.95 -41.29
C VAL A 106 -2.94 -21.50 -41.17
N GLN A 107 -1.98 -22.42 -41.23
CA GLN A 107 -0.57 -22.06 -41.11
C GLN A 107 -0.08 -21.24 -42.31
N ARG A 108 -0.52 -21.57 -43.53
CA ARG A 108 -0.19 -20.80 -44.73
C ARG A 108 -0.87 -19.42 -44.71
N ALA A 109 -2.11 -19.32 -44.25
CA ALA A 109 -2.83 -18.06 -44.08
C ALA A 109 -2.09 -17.12 -43.11
N LYS A 110 -1.63 -17.64 -41.97
CA LYS A 110 -0.82 -16.87 -40.99
C LYS A 110 0.48 -16.35 -41.59
N ILE A 111 1.18 -17.19 -42.38
CA ILE A 111 2.41 -16.77 -43.07
C ILE A 111 2.10 -15.68 -44.11
N ARG A 112 1.05 -15.85 -44.91
CA ARG A 112 0.61 -14.88 -45.92
C ARG A 112 0.21 -13.54 -45.29
N ALA A 113 -0.56 -13.57 -44.21
CA ALA A 113 -0.94 -12.37 -43.46
C ALA A 113 0.30 -11.61 -42.93
N LYS A 114 1.28 -12.34 -42.38
CA LYS A 114 2.54 -11.74 -41.91
C LYS A 114 3.36 -11.12 -43.05
N ASN A 115 3.28 -11.67 -44.25
CA ASN A 115 3.95 -11.13 -45.43
C ASN A 115 3.17 -9.99 -46.11
N GLY A 116 1.95 -9.67 -45.66
CA GLY A 116 1.09 -8.66 -46.24
C GLY A 116 0.21 -9.15 -47.41
N ASP A 117 0.18 -10.46 -47.67
CA ASP A 117 -0.65 -11.08 -48.71
C ASP A 117 -2.09 -11.30 -48.22
N TRP A 118 -2.80 -10.22 -47.89
CA TRP A 118 -4.08 -10.25 -47.18
C TRP A 118 -5.17 -11.05 -47.90
N GLU A 119 -5.30 -10.90 -49.22
CA GLU A 119 -6.34 -11.58 -50.01
C GLU A 119 -6.10 -13.10 -50.07
N ALA A 120 -4.83 -13.50 -50.24
CA ALA A 120 -4.44 -14.90 -50.27
C ALA A 120 -4.55 -15.56 -48.88
N ALA A 121 -4.35 -14.80 -47.80
CA ALA A 121 -4.61 -15.26 -46.43
C ALA A 121 -6.11 -15.45 -46.19
N LYS A 122 -6.94 -14.51 -46.67
CA LYS A 122 -8.40 -14.58 -46.56
C LYS A 122 -8.98 -15.78 -47.31
N GLU A 123 -8.50 -16.04 -48.52
CA GLU A 123 -8.89 -17.23 -49.30
C GLU A 123 -8.59 -18.53 -48.54
N ASP A 124 -7.39 -18.64 -47.95
CA ASP A 124 -7.01 -19.79 -47.16
C ASP A 124 -7.90 -19.97 -45.91
N TYR A 125 -8.21 -18.90 -45.18
CA TYR A 125 -9.12 -18.96 -44.03
C TYR A 125 -10.57 -19.30 -44.41
N MET A 126 -11.05 -18.86 -45.57
CA MET A 126 -12.42 -19.15 -46.01
C MET A 126 -12.59 -20.55 -46.60
N SER A 127 -11.49 -21.20 -47.01
CA SER A 127 -11.53 -22.53 -47.61
C SER A 127 -11.96 -23.65 -46.64
N HIS A 128 -11.91 -23.40 -45.34
CA HIS A 128 -12.47 -24.25 -44.28
C HIS A 128 -13.49 -23.41 -43.48
N GLY A 129 -14.76 -23.84 -43.41
CA GLY A 129 -15.89 -22.97 -43.05
C GLY A 129 -15.72 -22.10 -41.79
N LYS A 130 -16.19 -20.85 -41.88
CA LYS A 130 -16.35 -19.83 -40.83
C LYS A 130 -15.23 -19.76 -39.77
N SER A 131 -14.01 -19.43 -40.20
CA SER A 131 -12.97 -18.84 -39.35
C SER A 131 -13.32 -17.38 -39.03
N THR A 132 -14.37 -17.14 -38.23
CA THR A 132 -14.82 -15.76 -37.96
C THR A 132 -13.76 -14.95 -37.22
N ASP A 133 -13.07 -15.58 -36.28
CA ASP A 133 -12.15 -14.89 -35.38
C ASP A 133 -10.84 -14.57 -36.10
N GLU A 134 -10.27 -15.51 -36.85
CA GLU A 134 -9.08 -15.27 -37.67
C GLU A 134 -9.32 -14.27 -38.80
N LEU A 135 -10.54 -14.23 -39.36
CA LEU A 135 -10.91 -13.22 -40.35
C LEU A 135 -11.05 -11.83 -39.75
N VAL A 136 -11.57 -11.72 -38.52
CA VAL A 136 -11.60 -10.45 -37.79
C VAL A 136 -10.17 -9.97 -37.52
N GLU A 137 -9.31 -10.83 -36.97
CA GLU A 137 -7.89 -10.51 -36.75
C GLU A 137 -7.17 -10.12 -38.04
N LEU A 138 -7.48 -10.79 -39.16
CA LEU A 138 -6.89 -10.47 -40.47
C LEU A 138 -7.31 -9.09 -40.98
N GLU A 139 -8.60 -8.74 -40.89
CA GLU A 139 -9.10 -7.43 -41.33
C GLU A 139 -8.59 -6.30 -40.40
N GLU A 140 -8.45 -6.56 -39.10
CA GLU A 140 -7.81 -5.63 -38.16
C GLU A 140 -6.34 -5.39 -38.51
N ALA A 141 -5.56 -6.45 -38.74
CA ALA A 141 -4.16 -6.35 -39.15
C ALA A 141 -4.00 -5.62 -40.49
N LYS A 142 -4.87 -5.90 -41.46
CA LYS A 142 -4.93 -5.21 -42.76
C LYS A 142 -5.27 -3.73 -42.59
N GLY A 143 -6.23 -3.41 -41.74
CA GLY A 143 -6.62 -2.03 -41.41
C GLY A 143 -5.47 -1.26 -40.78
N ALA A 144 -4.78 -1.85 -39.79
CA ALA A 144 -3.60 -1.26 -39.16
C ALA A 144 -2.46 -1.01 -40.16
N ALA A 145 -2.18 -1.98 -41.05
CA ALA A 145 -1.17 -1.82 -42.08
C ALA A 145 -1.53 -0.73 -43.11
N ALA A 146 -2.82 -0.62 -43.48
CA ALA A 146 -3.31 0.42 -44.38
C ALA A 146 -3.20 1.82 -43.75
N LEU A 147 -3.56 1.95 -42.47
CA LEU A 147 -3.40 3.19 -41.71
C LEU A 147 -1.92 3.58 -41.60
N ALA A 148 -1.03 2.63 -41.31
CA ALA A 148 0.41 2.88 -41.25
C ALA A 148 0.96 3.36 -42.62
N THR A 149 0.55 2.71 -43.71
CA THR A 149 0.94 3.11 -45.08
C THR A 149 0.38 4.48 -45.48
N ALA A 150 -0.85 4.79 -45.06
CA ALA A 150 -1.46 6.09 -45.30
C ALA A 150 -0.76 7.21 -44.49
N ALA A 151 -0.40 6.93 -43.24
CA ALA A 151 0.37 7.82 -42.39
C ALA A 151 1.77 8.08 -42.94
N GLU A 152 2.45 7.04 -43.43
CA GLU A 152 3.75 7.15 -44.13
C GLU A 152 3.65 8.08 -45.35
N LYS A 153 2.67 7.85 -46.23
CA LYS A 153 2.45 8.67 -47.44
C LYS A 153 2.09 10.12 -47.11
N ALA A 154 1.40 10.35 -46.01
CA ALA A 154 1.06 11.68 -45.52
C ALA A 154 2.24 12.40 -44.84
N GLY A 155 3.38 11.71 -44.61
CA GLY A 155 4.49 12.23 -43.82
C GLY A 155 4.16 12.39 -42.33
N SER A 156 3.02 11.84 -41.89
CA SER A 156 2.53 11.88 -40.51
C SER A 156 3.12 10.72 -39.72
N TRP A 157 4.44 10.72 -39.55
CA TRP A 157 5.19 9.71 -38.78
C TRP A 157 4.71 9.60 -37.33
N GLU A 158 4.01 10.61 -36.81
CA GLU A 158 3.40 10.62 -35.47
C GLU A 158 2.27 9.59 -35.30
N GLU A 159 1.48 9.32 -36.34
CA GLU A 159 0.38 8.33 -36.29
C GLU A 159 0.89 6.89 -36.49
N CYS A 160 2.02 6.75 -37.20
CA CYS A 160 2.68 5.47 -37.47
C CYS A 160 3.35 4.86 -36.22
N VAL A 161 3.63 5.66 -35.17
CA VAL A 161 4.44 5.29 -33.98
C VAL A 161 3.59 4.91 -32.76
N ASN A 162 2.29 4.63 -32.92
CA ASN A 162 1.40 4.22 -31.84
C ASN A 162 1.75 2.88 -31.14
N GLN A 163 2.87 2.21 -31.47
CA GLN A 163 3.40 1.09 -30.67
C GLN A 163 4.08 1.52 -29.35
N SER A 164 4.50 2.78 -29.21
CA SER A 164 5.11 3.31 -27.97
C SER A 164 4.09 3.92 -26.99
N GLY A 165 2.88 4.24 -27.49
CA GLY A 165 1.76 4.80 -26.73
C GLY A 165 1.33 3.94 -25.53
N PRO A 166 1.19 2.60 -25.66
CA PRO A 166 0.76 1.75 -24.55
C PRO A 166 1.71 1.79 -23.35
N HIS A 167 3.03 1.77 -23.57
CA HIS A 167 4.00 1.83 -22.46
C HIS A 167 3.96 3.17 -21.73
N MET A 168 3.82 4.28 -22.47
CA MET A 168 3.68 5.60 -21.86
C MET A 168 2.38 5.70 -21.04
N GLN A 169 1.28 5.18 -21.58
CA GLN A 169 -0.02 5.18 -20.92
C GLN A 169 -0.01 4.32 -19.65
N ILE A 170 0.50 3.09 -19.74
CA ILE A 170 0.63 2.20 -18.59
C ILE A 170 1.55 2.85 -17.55
N SER A 171 2.65 3.49 -17.97
CA SER A 171 3.52 4.24 -17.04
C SER A 171 2.74 5.30 -16.27
N ALA A 172 2.07 6.21 -16.99
CA ALA A 172 1.36 7.31 -16.37
C ALA A 172 0.28 6.81 -15.39
N ILE A 173 -0.47 5.77 -15.74
CA ILE A 173 -1.48 5.18 -14.87
C ILE A 173 -0.82 4.52 -13.65
N THR A 174 0.19 3.67 -13.85
CA THR A 174 0.82 2.96 -12.73
C THR A 174 1.56 3.90 -11.80
N TYR A 175 2.30 4.87 -12.33
CA TYR A 175 3.07 5.84 -11.57
C TYR A 175 2.19 6.82 -10.80
N TYR A 176 1.27 7.51 -11.48
CA TYR A 176 0.47 8.59 -10.86
C TYR A 176 -0.83 8.08 -10.24
N ALA A 177 -1.59 7.26 -10.97
CA ALA A 177 -2.91 6.84 -10.52
C ALA A 177 -2.85 5.79 -9.42
N LEU A 178 -1.88 4.86 -9.50
CA LEU A 178 -1.73 3.73 -8.56
C LEU A 178 -0.55 3.87 -7.58
N ALA A 179 0.23 4.95 -7.69
CA ALA A 179 1.43 5.18 -6.88
C ALA A 179 2.50 4.06 -6.95
N ASP A 180 2.51 3.24 -8.00
CA ASP A 180 3.50 2.18 -8.25
C ASP A 180 4.65 2.74 -9.11
N LEU A 181 5.53 3.49 -8.43
CA LEU A 181 6.59 4.27 -9.07
C LEU A 181 7.57 3.40 -9.87
N GLU A 182 7.95 2.24 -9.31
CA GLU A 182 8.92 1.34 -9.93
C GLU A 182 8.36 0.72 -11.22
N ARG A 183 7.11 0.22 -11.18
CA ARG A 183 6.49 -0.36 -12.38
C ARG A 183 6.22 0.69 -13.45
N GLY A 184 5.85 1.92 -13.06
CA GLY A 184 5.73 3.03 -14.01
C GLY A 184 7.02 3.26 -14.76
N MET A 185 8.11 3.44 -14.01
CA MET A 185 9.44 3.66 -14.57
C MET A 185 9.94 2.50 -15.45
N ASP A 186 9.60 1.25 -15.12
CA ASP A 186 9.88 0.08 -15.97
C ASP A 186 9.21 0.14 -17.34
N GLN A 187 7.97 0.64 -17.41
CA GLN A 187 7.28 0.81 -18.69
C GLN A 187 7.96 1.87 -19.54
N LEU A 188 8.48 2.95 -18.95
CA LEU A 188 9.23 3.94 -19.72
C LEU A 188 10.60 3.43 -20.18
N ARG A 189 11.25 2.56 -19.41
CA ARG A 189 12.45 1.86 -19.88
C ARG A 189 12.13 0.99 -21.09
N LYS A 190 11.00 0.27 -21.08
CA LYS A 190 10.51 -0.50 -22.23
C LYS A 190 10.15 0.41 -23.41
N CYS A 191 9.49 1.54 -23.16
CA CYS A 191 9.21 2.51 -24.21
C CYS A 191 10.49 2.98 -24.90
N LEU A 192 11.50 3.38 -24.13
CA LEU A 192 12.78 3.85 -24.65
C LEU A 192 13.64 2.72 -25.25
N HIS A 193 13.41 1.47 -24.87
CA HIS A 193 14.04 0.33 -25.52
C HIS A 193 13.45 0.08 -26.91
N SER A 194 12.13 0.18 -27.04
CA SER A 194 11.42 0.02 -28.32
C SER A 194 11.61 1.21 -29.25
N ASP A 195 11.61 2.43 -28.71
CA ASP A 195 11.87 3.68 -29.43
C ASP A 195 12.83 4.58 -28.64
N PRO A 196 14.15 4.42 -28.86
CA PRO A 196 15.18 5.23 -28.21
C PRO A 196 15.14 6.70 -28.56
N ASP A 197 14.40 7.13 -29.60
CA ASP A 197 14.34 8.51 -30.07
C ASP A 197 13.03 9.23 -29.76
N SER A 198 12.05 8.53 -29.18
CA SER A 198 10.80 9.08 -28.69
C SER A 198 11.01 10.28 -27.75
N LYS A 199 10.72 11.49 -28.23
CA LYS A 199 10.75 12.71 -27.42
C LYS A 199 9.75 12.65 -26.27
N LYS A 200 8.57 12.05 -26.49
CA LYS A 200 7.50 11.91 -25.48
C LYS A 200 7.95 11.00 -24.34
N CYS A 201 8.46 9.79 -24.64
CA CYS A 201 8.96 8.90 -23.60
C CYS A 201 10.20 9.45 -22.89
N LYS A 202 11.10 10.15 -23.60
CA LYS A 202 12.22 10.87 -22.94
C LYS A 202 11.73 11.97 -22.00
N LYS A 203 10.70 12.75 -22.38
CA LYS A 203 10.11 13.81 -21.54
C LYS A 203 9.51 13.19 -20.27
N LEU A 204 8.62 12.22 -20.41
CA LEU A 204 7.93 11.60 -19.27
C LEU A 204 8.92 10.87 -18.35
N TYR A 205 9.87 10.11 -18.91
CA TYR A 205 10.89 9.42 -18.12
C TYR A 205 11.75 10.37 -17.29
N ARG A 206 12.15 11.52 -17.86
CA ARG A 206 12.91 12.53 -17.10
C ARG A 206 12.09 13.15 -15.98
N ARG A 207 10.79 13.36 -16.22
CA ARG A 207 9.87 13.90 -15.22
C ARG A 207 9.69 12.92 -14.06
N GLU A 208 9.26 11.69 -14.33
CA GLU A 208 9.08 10.64 -13.31
C GLU A 208 10.40 10.36 -12.56
N LYS A 209 11.55 10.31 -13.25
CA LYS A 209 12.87 10.17 -12.59
C LYS A 209 13.21 11.32 -11.64
N THR A 210 12.72 12.53 -11.91
CA THR A 210 12.94 13.69 -11.03
C THR A 210 12.03 13.58 -9.80
N LEU A 211 10.76 13.21 -10.03
CA LEU A 211 9.79 12.94 -8.96
C LEU A 211 10.30 11.84 -8.02
N ASP A 212 10.81 10.72 -8.56
CA ASP A 212 11.42 9.62 -7.78
C ASP A 212 12.48 10.13 -6.79
N LYS A 213 13.36 11.03 -7.25
CA LYS A 213 14.42 11.61 -6.40
C LYS A 213 13.84 12.49 -5.30
N GLN A 214 12.86 13.32 -5.64
CA GLN A 214 12.19 14.20 -4.67
C GLN A 214 11.43 13.37 -3.62
N LEU A 215 10.67 12.37 -4.05
CA LEU A 215 9.94 11.44 -3.18
C LEU A 215 10.89 10.66 -2.27
N ALA A 216 11.99 10.14 -2.80
CA ALA A 216 13.01 9.47 -1.99
C ALA A 216 13.63 10.41 -0.93
N GLN A 217 13.86 11.68 -1.29
CA GLN A 217 14.35 12.68 -0.33
C GLN A 217 13.32 12.99 0.75
N ILE A 218 12.04 13.13 0.38
CA ILE A 218 10.95 13.35 1.33
C ILE A 218 10.84 12.17 2.28
N ASN A 219 10.79 10.93 1.77
CA ASN A 219 10.73 9.72 2.60
C ASN A 219 11.86 9.66 3.61
N LYS A 220 13.09 10.00 3.20
CA LYS A 220 14.25 10.10 4.10
C LYS A 220 14.07 11.16 5.19
N HIS A 221 13.40 12.28 4.91
CA HIS A 221 13.08 13.27 5.93
C HIS A 221 12.01 12.76 6.90
N PHE A 222 11.01 12.01 6.43
CA PHE A 222 9.99 11.38 7.28
C PHE A 222 10.59 10.32 8.21
N GLU A 223 11.46 9.44 7.71
CA GLU A 223 12.19 8.46 8.52
C GLU A 223 12.98 9.13 9.67
N LYS A 224 13.51 10.34 9.42
CA LYS A 224 14.25 11.14 10.39
C LYS A 224 13.37 12.08 11.22
N LYS A 225 12.06 12.05 11.04
CA LYS A 225 11.09 12.98 11.67
C LYS A 225 11.39 14.47 11.41
N GLN A 226 12.01 14.77 10.27
CA GLN A 226 12.39 16.12 9.84
C GLN A 226 11.26 16.78 9.04
N TYR A 227 10.06 16.84 9.61
CA TYR A 227 8.84 17.28 8.92
C TYR A 227 8.93 18.67 8.29
N ALA A 228 9.58 19.63 8.96
CA ALA A 228 9.77 20.98 8.41
C ALA A 228 10.60 21.01 7.11
N SER A 229 11.53 20.06 6.92
CA SER A 229 12.31 19.94 5.68
C SER A 229 11.47 19.30 4.57
N SER A 230 10.65 18.30 4.90
CA SER A 230 9.70 17.70 3.97
C SER A 230 8.66 18.71 3.47
N LEU A 231 8.09 19.51 4.37
CA LEU A 231 7.05 20.49 4.04
C LEU A 231 7.53 21.54 3.04
N LYS A 232 8.81 21.96 3.11
CA LYS A 232 9.41 22.87 2.13
C LYS A 232 9.47 22.30 0.70
N LEU A 233 9.47 20.97 0.56
CA LEU A 233 9.46 20.29 -0.74
C LEU A 233 8.03 19.96 -1.19
N LEU A 234 7.15 19.65 -0.25
CA LEU A 234 5.76 19.25 -0.52
C LEU A 234 4.86 20.45 -0.84
N LEU A 235 5.05 21.56 -0.13
CA LEU A 235 4.18 22.74 -0.19
C LEU A 235 4.87 23.93 -0.89
N PRO A 236 4.09 24.90 -1.38
CA PRO A 236 4.65 26.11 -2.01
C PRO A 236 5.64 26.83 -1.09
N ASN A 237 6.79 27.19 -1.64
CA ASN A 237 7.84 27.90 -0.92
C ASN A 237 8.57 28.89 -1.83
N GLY A 238 8.21 30.17 -1.75
CA GLY A 238 8.77 31.20 -2.62
C GLY A 238 8.29 31.02 -4.07
N GLU A 239 9.23 30.76 -4.98
CA GLU A 239 8.94 30.52 -6.40
C GLU A 239 8.60 29.05 -6.72
N ASP A 240 8.90 28.12 -5.80
CA ASP A 240 8.61 26.70 -5.97
C ASP A 240 7.14 26.41 -5.62
N LEU A 241 6.40 25.77 -6.55
CA LEU A 241 4.99 25.39 -6.38
C LEU A 241 4.80 24.28 -5.34
N GLY A 242 5.84 23.49 -5.07
CA GLY A 242 5.79 22.33 -4.20
C GLY A 242 5.25 21.08 -4.91
N LEU A 243 5.71 19.92 -4.46
CA LEU A 243 5.47 18.65 -5.12
C LEU A 243 3.97 18.28 -5.21
N VAL A 244 3.17 18.66 -4.21
CA VAL A 244 1.73 18.37 -4.21
C VAL A 244 1.04 19.05 -5.39
N GLN A 245 1.34 20.33 -5.63
CA GLN A 245 0.75 21.09 -6.72
C GLN A 245 1.30 20.64 -8.07
N GLU A 246 2.61 20.39 -8.14
CA GLU A 246 3.27 19.84 -9.32
C GLU A 246 2.62 18.52 -9.80
N ILE A 247 2.40 17.55 -8.90
CA ILE A 247 1.77 16.28 -9.27
C ILE A 247 0.31 16.47 -9.66
N LYS A 248 -0.41 17.38 -9.00
CA LYS A 248 -1.79 17.73 -9.37
C LYS A 248 -1.86 18.27 -10.80
N ASP A 249 -0.91 19.12 -11.18
CA ASP A 249 -0.83 19.68 -12.53
C ASP A 249 -0.40 18.63 -13.57
N ASP A 250 0.57 17.76 -13.24
CA ASP A 250 0.98 16.64 -14.09
C ASP A 250 -0.21 15.70 -14.39
N VAL A 251 -0.98 15.30 -13.36
CA VAL A 251 -2.16 14.44 -13.52
C VAL A 251 -3.23 15.12 -14.37
N LYS A 252 -3.42 16.43 -14.20
CA LYS A 252 -4.35 17.21 -15.02
C LYS A 252 -3.93 17.22 -16.49
N GLU A 253 -2.68 17.54 -16.81
CA GLU A 253 -2.15 17.52 -18.19
C GLU A 253 -2.30 16.12 -18.81
N LEU A 254 -1.98 15.06 -18.05
CA LEU A 254 -2.07 13.68 -18.52
C LEU A 254 -3.51 13.21 -18.76
N ARG A 255 -4.49 13.72 -18.00
CA ARG A 255 -5.92 13.47 -18.23
C ARG A 255 -6.45 14.22 -19.44
N GLU A 256 -6.11 15.49 -19.59
CA GLU A 256 -6.46 16.30 -20.76
C GLU A 256 -5.89 15.72 -22.05
N ALA A 257 -4.69 15.12 -21.98
CA ALA A 257 -4.07 14.40 -23.08
C ALA A 257 -4.64 12.99 -23.33
N GLY A 258 -5.61 12.52 -22.54
CA GLY A 258 -6.20 11.18 -22.63
C GLY A 258 -5.26 10.04 -22.25
N THR A 259 -4.10 10.33 -21.64
CA THR A 259 -3.12 9.33 -21.20
C THR A 259 -3.57 8.67 -19.90
N ILE A 260 -4.07 9.46 -18.94
CA ILE A 260 -4.73 8.94 -17.73
C ILE A 260 -6.25 9.06 -17.93
N PRO A 261 -7.04 7.99 -17.73
CA PRO A 261 -8.49 8.08 -17.77
C PRO A 261 -9.03 9.10 -16.76
N GLU A 262 -10.09 9.82 -17.12
CA GLU A 262 -10.67 10.89 -16.27
C GLU A 262 -11.04 10.41 -14.86
N HIS A 263 -11.57 9.18 -14.76
CA HIS A 263 -11.99 8.55 -13.51
C HIS A 263 -10.94 7.61 -12.89
N ALA A 264 -9.69 7.63 -13.38
CA ALA A 264 -8.62 6.87 -12.75
C ALA A 264 -8.37 7.39 -11.32
N PRO A 265 -7.98 6.50 -10.38
CA PRO A 265 -7.57 6.90 -9.04
C PRO A 265 -6.41 7.90 -9.07
N ASN A 266 -6.10 8.49 -7.92
CA ASN A 266 -5.07 9.52 -7.81
C ASN A 266 -4.14 9.24 -6.63
N ASP A 267 -3.77 7.97 -6.45
CA ASP A 267 -3.17 7.47 -5.22
C ASP A 267 -1.84 8.16 -4.88
N LEU A 268 -1.06 8.57 -5.88
CA LEU A 268 0.19 9.30 -5.63
C LEU A 268 -0.08 10.67 -5.00
N PHE A 269 -1.04 11.42 -5.56
CA PHE A 269 -1.45 12.70 -5.02
C PHE A 269 -2.07 12.55 -3.63
N VAL A 270 -2.96 11.57 -3.45
CA VAL A 270 -3.59 11.28 -2.15
C VAL A 270 -2.53 10.96 -1.09
N GLY A 271 -1.55 10.11 -1.42
CA GLY A 271 -0.43 9.80 -0.54
C GLY A 271 0.36 11.04 -0.13
N LEU A 272 0.61 11.98 -1.06
CA LEU A 272 1.26 13.25 -0.70
C LEU A 272 0.43 14.12 0.24
N VAL A 273 -0.89 14.20 0.03
CA VAL A 273 -1.80 14.92 0.92
C VAL A 273 -1.79 14.31 2.32
N GLU A 274 -1.78 12.98 2.43
CA GLU A 274 -1.66 12.28 3.72
C GLU A 274 -0.32 12.59 4.41
N MET A 275 0.79 12.58 3.67
CA MET A 275 2.11 12.98 4.19
C MET A 275 2.10 14.42 4.70
N VAL A 276 1.45 15.35 3.98
CA VAL A 276 1.31 16.74 4.44
C VAL A 276 0.49 16.80 5.74
N CYS A 277 -0.64 16.09 5.83
CA CYS A 277 -1.43 16.08 7.06
C CYS A 277 -0.66 15.49 8.26
N GLU A 278 0.17 14.46 8.04
CA GLU A 278 1.07 13.94 9.08
C GLU A 278 2.08 15.01 9.53
N ALA A 279 2.77 15.62 8.57
CA ALA A 279 3.84 16.57 8.84
C ALA A 279 3.34 17.93 9.37
N TYR A 280 2.12 18.32 9.02
CA TYR A 280 1.52 19.61 9.35
C TYR A 280 0.11 19.44 9.93
N HIS A 281 0.03 18.74 11.05
CA HIS A 281 -1.23 18.40 11.72
C HIS A 281 -2.03 19.61 12.23
N GLU A 282 -1.46 20.82 12.28
CA GLU A 282 -2.17 22.05 12.67
C GLU A 282 -2.99 22.63 11.51
N SER A 283 -2.68 22.24 10.26
CA SER A 283 -3.36 22.74 9.08
C SER A 283 -4.67 22.00 8.84
N LEU A 284 -5.78 22.67 9.13
CA LEU A 284 -7.13 22.17 8.88
C LEU A 284 -7.33 21.76 7.42
N THR A 285 -6.81 22.56 6.48
CA THR A 285 -7.04 22.39 5.05
C THR A 285 -6.60 21.03 4.52
N TRP A 286 -5.40 20.59 4.87
CA TRP A 286 -4.79 19.39 4.29
C TRP A 286 -5.31 18.10 4.95
N CYS A 287 -5.60 18.14 6.25
CA CYS A 287 -6.17 17.00 6.93
C CYS A 287 -7.64 16.77 6.58
N ASP A 288 -8.42 17.84 6.36
CA ASP A 288 -9.77 17.72 5.82
C ASP A 288 -9.73 17.24 4.36
N GLU A 289 -8.78 17.72 3.54
CA GLU A 289 -8.58 17.23 2.18
C GLU A 289 -8.21 15.74 2.14
N ALA A 290 -7.35 15.27 3.06
CA ALA A 290 -7.04 13.84 3.20
C ALA A 290 -8.29 12.99 3.44
N LEU A 291 -9.22 13.47 4.28
CA LEU A 291 -10.49 12.79 4.55
C LEU A 291 -11.46 12.81 3.37
N ILE A 292 -11.39 13.82 2.50
CA ILE A 292 -12.20 13.89 1.27
C ILE A 292 -11.78 12.80 0.28
N TYR A 293 -10.47 12.55 0.13
CA TYR A 293 -9.96 11.52 -0.78
C TYR A 293 -9.97 10.13 -0.18
N ASN A 294 -9.73 10.03 1.13
CA ASN A 294 -9.73 8.78 1.88
C ASN A 294 -10.44 9.02 3.22
N GLU A 295 -11.72 8.65 3.30
CA GLU A 295 -12.52 8.76 4.53
C GLU A 295 -11.88 8.05 5.72
N ASN A 296 -11.07 7.04 5.44
CA ASN A 296 -10.35 6.25 6.41
C ASN A 296 -8.90 6.72 6.59
N SER A 297 -8.53 7.94 6.19
CA SER A 297 -7.16 8.44 6.36
C SER A 297 -6.75 8.47 7.83
N LEU A 298 -5.63 7.83 8.18
CA LEU A 298 -5.14 7.76 9.56
C LEU A 298 -4.92 9.15 10.14
N TYR A 299 -4.14 9.98 9.45
CA TYR A 299 -3.76 11.31 9.94
C TYR A 299 -4.94 12.28 9.92
N GLY A 300 -5.83 12.15 8.94
CA GLY A 300 -7.09 12.90 8.87
C GLY A 300 -7.99 12.60 10.09
N LEU A 301 -8.21 11.32 10.41
CA LEU A 301 -9.01 10.91 11.56
C LEU A 301 -8.38 11.32 12.89
N LEU A 302 -7.04 11.25 13.01
CA LEU A 302 -6.32 11.70 14.21
C LEU A 302 -6.41 13.21 14.40
N ASN A 303 -6.29 14.00 13.34
CA ASN A 303 -6.52 15.45 13.40
C ASN A 303 -7.96 15.76 13.80
N LYS A 304 -8.95 15.10 13.17
CA LYS A 304 -10.38 15.23 13.51
C LYS A 304 -10.64 14.92 14.99
N ALA A 305 -10.06 13.85 15.51
CA ALA A 305 -10.17 13.48 16.92
C ALA A 305 -9.58 14.55 17.83
N ARG A 306 -8.37 15.06 17.55
CA ARG A 306 -7.74 16.14 18.32
C ARG A 306 -8.59 17.40 18.37
N ARG A 307 -9.16 17.81 17.23
CA ARG A 307 -10.07 18.96 17.16
C ARG A 307 -11.33 18.76 18.01
N HIS A 308 -11.90 17.56 18.00
CA HIS A 308 -13.04 17.25 18.87
C HIS A 308 -12.64 17.28 20.35
N MET A 309 -11.43 16.83 20.71
CA MET A 309 -10.93 16.94 22.08
C MET A 309 -10.73 18.40 22.51
N GLU A 310 -10.14 19.23 21.66
CA GLU A 310 -9.97 20.68 21.92
C GLU A 310 -11.31 21.42 22.05
N ALA A 311 -12.33 20.96 21.33
CA ALA A 311 -13.69 21.47 21.42
C ALA A 311 -14.54 20.80 22.54
N GLU A 312 -13.91 20.02 23.43
CA GLU A 312 -14.56 19.27 24.53
C GLU A 312 -15.67 18.30 24.08
N ASN A 313 -15.72 17.95 22.79
CA ASN A 313 -16.65 17.01 22.19
C ASN A 313 -16.09 15.58 22.25
N PHE A 314 -15.90 15.06 23.47
CA PHE A 314 -15.15 13.82 23.68
C PHE A 314 -15.81 12.58 23.07
N GLU A 315 -17.15 12.47 23.03
CA GLU A 315 -17.81 11.36 22.34
C GLU A 315 -17.46 11.31 20.85
N ALA A 316 -17.48 12.46 20.16
CA ALA A 316 -17.13 12.54 18.74
C ALA A 316 -15.64 12.24 18.49
N ALA A 317 -14.76 12.66 19.41
CA ALA A 317 -13.34 12.31 19.37
C ALA A 317 -13.13 10.79 19.47
N ILE A 318 -13.79 10.13 20.42
CA ILE A 318 -13.71 8.68 20.62
C ILE A 318 -14.25 7.94 19.39
N GLN A 319 -15.35 8.40 18.79
CA GLN A 319 -15.88 7.82 17.57
C GLN A 319 -14.86 7.86 16.43
N ALA A 320 -14.24 9.03 16.18
CA ALA A 320 -13.21 9.18 15.15
C ALA A 320 -12.00 8.27 15.41
N LEU A 321 -11.57 8.12 16.66
CA LEU A 321 -10.45 7.24 17.05
C LEU A 321 -10.80 5.75 16.91
N ASN A 322 -12.05 5.36 17.15
CA ASN A 322 -12.51 3.99 16.92
C ASN A 322 -12.51 3.65 15.42
N THR A 323 -13.03 4.55 14.58
CA THR A 323 -12.93 4.40 13.11
C THR A 323 -11.47 4.30 12.67
N ALA A 324 -10.58 5.14 13.22
CA ALA A 324 -9.15 5.05 12.93
C ALA A 324 -8.57 3.69 13.35
N LYS A 325 -8.97 3.15 14.51
CA LYS A 325 -8.50 1.87 15.04
C LYS A 325 -8.97 0.68 14.19
N GLU A 326 -10.20 0.73 13.68
CA GLU A 326 -10.77 -0.30 12.81
C GLU A 326 -10.00 -0.42 11.49
N HIS A 327 -9.63 0.71 10.89
CA HIS A 327 -8.93 0.74 9.60
C HIS A 327 -7.39 0.72 9.74
N HIS A 328 -6.84 1.10 10.89
CA HIS A 328 -5.38 1.18 11.14
C HIS A 328 -4.96 0.54 12.47
N PRO A 329 -5.16 -0.78 12.67
CA PRO A 329 -4.93 -1.45 13.95
C PRO A 329 -3.46 -1.42 14.42
N GLY A 330 -2.50 -1.20 13.51
CA GLY A 330 -1.07 -1.14 13.83
C GLY A 330 -0.58 0.19 14.39
N ALA A 331 -1.38 1.26 14.32
CA ALA A 331 -0.95 2.60 14.70
C ALA A 331 -1.03 2.81 16.23
N GLN A 332 0.12 2.73 16.90
CA GLN A 332 0.24 2.82 18.36
C GLN A 332 -0.33 4.11 18.96
N GLN A 333 -0.21 5.22 18.23
CA GLN A 333 -0.68 6.54 18.66
C GLN A 333 -2.20 6.61 18.88
N ILE A 334 -2.99 5.75 18.23
CA ILE A 334 -4.45 5.72 18.38
C ILE A 334 -4.82 5.33 19.81
N ASN A 335 -4.19 4.29 20.36
CA ASN A 335 -4.54 3.79 21.69
C ASN A 335 -4.27 4.82 22.79
N GLN A 336 -3.17 5.58 22.67
CA GLN A 336 -2.85 6.64 23.62
C GLN A 336 -3.89 7.77 23.57
N LEU A 337 -4.24 8.24 22.36
CA LEU A 337 -5.26 9.28 22.19
C LEU A 337 -6.65 8.81 22.62
N LEU A 338 -7.00 7.54 22.34
CA LEU A 338 -8.28 6.96 22.72
C LEU A 338 -8.41 6.88 24.24
N ASN A 339 -7.35 6.44 24.94
CA ASN A 339 -7.33 6.43 26.39
C ASN A 339 -7.50 7.84 26.96
N ASN A 340 -6.73 8.81 26.44
CA ASN A 340 -6.85 10.21 26.87
C ASN A 340 -8.27 10.75 26.66
N ALA A 341 -8.87 10.51 25.48
CA ALA A 341 -10.23 10.95 25.19
C ALA A 341 -11.28 10.28 26.11
N GLN A 342 -11.10 9.01 26.47
CA GLN A 342 -11.96 8.31 27.42
C GLN A 342 -11.84 8.87 28.84
N VAL A 343 -10.62 9.17 29.29
CA VAL A 343 -10.36 9.80 30.58
C VAL A 343 -11.03 11.17 30.64
N GLU A 344 -10.86 12.01 29.61
CA GLU A 344 -11.50 13.33 29.56
C GLU A 344 -13.03 13.24 29.47
N LEU A 345 -13.58 12.26 28.74
CA LEU A 345 -15.02 12.02 28.71
C LEU A 345 -15.58 11.64 30.09
N LYS A 346 -14.87 10.80 30.85
CA LYS A 346 -15.28 10.47 32.21
C LYS A 346 -15.18 11.70 33.10
N ARG A 347 -14.07 12.43 33.03
CA ARG A 347 -13.86 13.66 33.79
C ARG A 347 -14.95 14.71 33.54
N SER A 348 -15.41 14.88 32.30
CA SER A 348 -16.48 15.83 31.96
C SER A 348 -17.84 15.46 32.54
N LYS A 349 -18.05 14.17 32.85
CA LYS A 349 -19.27 13.64 33.48
C LYS A 349 -19.20 13.61 35.01
N THR A 350 -17.99 13.52 35.57
CA THR A 350 -17.74 13.50 37.02
C THR A 350 -17.66 14.91 37.62
N LYS A 351 -17.84 15.00 38.94
CA LYS A 351 -17.73 16.26 39.69
C LYS A 351 -16.28 16.72 39.76
N ASP A 352 -16.01 18.00 39.47
CA ASP A 352 -14.66 18.57 39.59
C ASP A 352 -14.31 18.93 41.05
N TYR A 353 -13.57 18.06 41.74
CA TYR A 353 -13.17 18.25 43.13
C TYR A 353 -12.18 19.41 43.32
N TYR A 354 -11.32 19.67 42.33
CA TYR A 354 -10.38 20.79 42.38
C TYR A 354 -11.14 22.12 42.35
N LYS A 355 -12.18 22.20 41.50
CA LYS A 355 -13.09 23.36 41.44
C LYS A 355 -13.89 23.54 42.73
N VAL A 356 -14.28 22.45 43.40
CA VAL A 356 -14.97 22.51 44.70
C VAL A 356 -14.08 23.12 45.79
N LEU A 357 -12.79 22.75 45.84
CA LEU A 357 -11.83 23.32 46.80
C LEU A 357 -11.23 24.66 46.36
N GLY A 358 -11.40 25.05 45.09
CA GLY A 358 -10.85 26.28 44.52
C GLY A 358 -9.33 26.22 44.35
N VAL A 359 -8.80 25.05 44.03
CA VAL A 359 -7.37 24.80 43.80
C VAL A 359 -7.13 24.35 42.36
N ASN A 360 -5.88 24.44 41.90
CA ASN A 360 -5.48 23.93 40.59
C ASN A 360 -5.13 22.44 40.69
N ARG A 361 -5.16 21.72 39.56
CA ARG A 361 -4.90 20.28 39.50
C ARG A 361 -3.46 19.91 39.89
N ASP A 362 -2.52 20.83 39.64
CA ASP A 362 -1.12 20.74 40.04
C ASP A 362 -0.88 21.05 41.54
N SER A 363 -1.93 21.35 42.30
CA SER A 363 -1.78 21.72 43.71
C SER A 363 -1.25 20.56 44.56
N ASP A 364 -0.28 20.89 45.40
CA ASP A 364 0.33 19.94 46.34
C ASP A 364 -0.58 19.66 47.55
N GLU A 365 -0.21 18.65 48.34
CA GLU A 365 -1.00 18.22 49.51
C GLU A 365 -1.22 19.36 50.53
N LEU A 366 -0.22 20.23 50.70
CA LEU A 366 -0.29 21.36 51.63
C LEU A 366 -1.27 22.43 51.15
N GLN A 367 -1.28 22.72 49.85
CA GLN A 367 -2.20 23.65 49.20
C GLN A 367 -3.64 23.13 49.28
N ILE A 368 -3.86 21.85 48.99
CA ILE A 368 -5.17 21.18 49.10
C ILE A 368 -5.68 21.27 50.55
N LYS A 369 -4.85 20.95 51.54
CA LYS A 369 -5.20 21.02 52.96
C LYS A 369 -5.48 22.44 53.46
N SER A 370 -4.72 23.42 52.98
CA SER A 370 -4.93 24.83 53.29
C SER A 370 -6.27 25.33 52.71
N ALA A 371 -6.56 24.98 51.45
CA ALA A 371 -7.80 25.33 50.79
C ALA A 371 -9.01 24.69 51.47
N TYR A 372 -8.93 23.41 51.85
CA TYR A 372 -9.97 22.73 52.64
C TYR A 372 -10.28 23.49 53.93
N ARG A 373 -9.28 23.80 54.75
CA ARG A 373 -9.47 24.55 56.02
C ARG A 373 -10.14 25.90 55.79
N LYS A 374 -9.78 26.60 54.70
CA LYS A 374 -10.39 27.87 54.31
C LYS A 374 -11.86 27.68 53.93
N MET A 375 -12.17 26.68 53.10
CA MET A 375 -13.53 26.38 52.65
C MET A 375 -14.44 25.95 53.80
N VAL A 376 -13.98 25.10 54.71
CA VAL A 376 -14.71 24.73 55.94
C VAL A 376 -15.01 25.95 56.80
N LYS A 377 -14.02 26.82 57.02
CA LYS A 377 -14.22 28.04 57.82
C LYS A 377 -15.24 28.99 57.20
N LEU A 378 -15.30 29.05 55.87
CA LEU A 378 -16.25 29.89 55.13
C LEU A 378 -17.65 29.30 55.08
N HIS A 379 -17.77 28.00 54.80
CA HIS A 379 -19.05 27.33 54.52
C HIS A 379 -19.60 26.47 55.66
N HIS A 380 -19.08 26.61 56.88
CA HIS A 380 -19.59 25.89 58.06
C HIS A 380 -21.11 26.13 58.24
N PRO A 381 -21.93 25.09 58.53
CA PRO A 381 -23.39 25.21 58.66
C PRO A 381 -23.86 26.28 59.65
N ASP A 382 -23.12 26.50 60.73
CA ASP A 382 -23.42 27.54 61.73
C ASP A 382 -23.38 28.98 61.18
N LYS A 383 -22.72 29.18 60.04
CA LYS A 383 -22.63 30.48 59.36
C LYS A 383 -23.66 30.65 58.25
N ALA A 384 -24.55 29.68 58.02
CA ALA A 384 -25.56 29.71 56.97
C ALA A 384 -26.40 31.01 56.99
N HIS A 385 -26.86 31.42 58.18
CA HIS A 385 -27.62 32.66 58.37
C HIS A 385 -26.84 33.94 57.99
N LYS A 386 -25.51 33.96 58.18
CA LYS A 386 -24.65 35.11 57.79
C LYS A 386 -24.36 35.17 56.29
N LEU A 387 -24.49 34.03 55.61
CA LEU A 387 -24.23 33.88 54.18
C LEU A 387 -25.51 34.01 53.32
N GLY A 388 -26.67 34.19 53.95
CA GLY A 388 -27.95 34.32 53.26
C GLY A 388 -28.40 33.05 52.52
N ILE A 389 -27.89 31.88 52.92
CA ILE A 389 -28.22 30.58 52.34
C ILE A 389 -29.01 29.73 53.33
N THR A 390 -29.81 28.79 52.82
CA THR A 390 -30.53 27.85 53.68
C THR A 390 -29.54 26.93 54.40
N LYS A 391 -29.94 26.40 55.57
CA LYS A 391 -29.12 25.44 56.32
C LYS A 391 -28.84 24.18 55.49
N GLU A 392 -29.82 23.73 54.72
CA GLU A 392 -29.70 22.58 53.82
C GLU A 392 -28.67 22.80 52.71
N ASP A 393 -28.64 24.00 52.10
CA ASP A 393 -27.65 24.34 51.08
C ASP A 393 -26.23 24.46 51.64
N ALA A 394 -26.10 24.93 52.90
CA ALA A 394 -24.82 24.97 53.60
C ALA A 394 -24.31 23.55 53.90
N GLU A 395 -25.19 22.63 54.31
CA GLU A 395 -24.86 21.22 54.52
C GLU A 395 -24.46 20.52 53.21
N LYS A 396 -25.18 20.76 52.10
CA LYS A 396 -24.82 20.24 50.77
C LYS A 396 -23.44 20.72 50.32
N LYS A 397 -23.13 22.01 50.50
CA LYS A 397 -21.80 22.57 50.18
C LYS A 397 -20.72 21.98 51.06
N MET A 398 -20.97 21.84 52.36
CA MET A 398 -20.03 21.23 53.30
C MET A 398 -19.76 19.76 52.96
N SER A 399 -20.80 19.01 52.58
CA SER A 399 -20.68 17.64 52.09
C SER A 399 -19.77 17.56 50.87
N ALA A 400 -19.99 18.43 49.87
CA ALA A 400 -19.14 18.48 48.68
C ALA A 400 -17.68 18.83 48.98
N ILE A 401 -17.42 19.73 49.93
CA ILE A 401 -16.06 20.12 50.35
C ILE A 401 -15.35 18.94 51.04
N ASN A 402 -16.06 18.20 51.89
CA ASN A 402 -15.50 17.02 52.57
C ASN A 402 -15.19 15.90 51.58
N GLU A 403 -16.12 15.60 50.67
CA GLU A 403 -15.96 14.61 49.61
C GLU A 403 -14.75 14.95 48.72
N ALA A 404 -14.62 16.22 48.31
CA ALA A 404 -13.48 16.68 47.52
C ALA A 404 -12.14 16.54 48.26
N TYR A 405 -12.12 16.82 49.56
CA TYR A 405 -10.90 16.66 50.36
C TYR A 405 -10.53 15.20 50.59
N GLU A 406 -11.51 14.31 50.79
CA GLU A 406 -11.28 12.87 50.92
C GLU A 406 -10.55 12.30 49.70
N VAL A 407 -11.01 12.63 48.50
CA VAL A 407 -10.41 12.15 47.24
C VAL A 407 -9.06 12.82 46.98
N LEU A 408 -8.94 14.14 47.18
CA LEU A 408 -7.73 14.88 46.79
C LEU A 408 -6.59 14.85 47.82
N SER A 409 -6.87 14.52 49.08
CA SER A 409 -5.85 14.46 50.14
C SER A 409 -5.07 13.14 50.17
N ASP A 410 -5.66 12.07 49.64
CA ASP A 410 -5.00 10.78 49.51
C ASP A 410 -4.29 10.66 48.14
N PRO A 411 -2.97 10.39 48.07
CA PRO A 411 -2.25 10.32 46.80
C PRO A 411 -2.75 9.24 45.83
N GLU A 412 -3.25 8.12 46.34
CA GLU A 412 -3.75 7.01 45.51
C GLU A 412 -5.13 7.34 44.94
N LEU A 413 -6.04 7.86 45.76
CA LEU A 413 -7.36 8.32 45.33
C LEU A 413 -7.27 9.50 44.37
N LYS A 414 -6.38 10.47 44.65
CA LYS A 414 -6.11 11.61 43.76
C LYS A 414 -5.64 11.11 42.39
N HIS A 415 -4.70 10.16 42.37
CA HIS A 415 -4.19 9.59 41.13
C HIS A 415 -5.26 8.84 40.34
N ARG A 416 -6.11 8.03 40.99
CA ARG A 416 -7.25 7.37 40.33
C ARG A 416 -8.25 8.36 39.75
N TYR A 417 -8.60 9.38 40.54
CA TYR A 417 -9.47 10.47 40.11
C TYR A 417 -8.89 11.24 38.91
N ASP A 418 -7.58 11.52 38.94
CA ASP A 418 -6.87 12.10 37.81
C ASP A 418 -6.85 11.15 36.60
N GLN A 419 -6.99 9.84 36.75
CA GLN A 419 -7.19 8.91 35.64
C GLN A 419 -8.66 8.81 35.17
N GLY A 420 -9.56 9.64 35.70
CA GLY A 420 -10.98 9.63 35.37
C GLY A 420 -11.78 8.51 36.05
N ASP A 421 -11.20 7.85 37.05
CA ASP A 421 -11.87 6.90 37.94
C ASP A 421 -12.27 7.61 39.24
N ASP A 422 -13.54 7.98 39.36
CA ASP A 422 -14.07 8.72 40.52
C ASP A 422 -14.54 7.74 41.61
N PRO A 423 -13.87 7.68 42.79
CA PRO A 423 -14.22 6.74 43.86
C PRO A 423 -15.64 6.90 44.40
N ASN A 424 -16.22 8.10 44.27
CA ASN A 424 -17.53 8.44 44.84
C ASN A 424 -18.65 8.49 43.80
N ASP A 425 -18.35 8.22 42.51
CA ASP A 425 -19.37 8.18 41.47
C ASP A 425 -20.24 6.91 41.60
N HIS A 426 -21.51 7.14 41.93
CA HIS A 426 -22.51 6.09 42.11
C HIS A 426 -22.85 5.31 40.83
N GLU A 427 -22.61 5.89 39.64
CA GLU A 427 -22.80 5.15 38.37
C GLU A 427 -21.63 4.20 38.10
N GLN A 428 -20.39 4.60 38.40
CA GLN A 428 -19.20 3.76 38.21
C GLN A 428 -19.14 2.60 39.22
N GLN A 429 -19.59 2.81 40.47
CA GLN A 429 -19.69 1.74 41.48
C GLN A 429 -20.62 0.58 41.07
N ARG A 430 -21.55 0.78 40.12
CA ARG A 430 -22.39 -0.31 39.58
C ARG A 430 -21.69 -1.17 38.53
N GLN A 431 -20.62 -0.69 37.89
CA GLN A 431 -19.95 -1.38 36.78
C GLN A 431 -18.72 -2.19 37.20
N HIS A 432 -18.10 -1.87 38.35
CA HIS A 432 -16.96 -2.63 38.91
C HIS A 432 -17.24 -3.14 40.34
N PRO A 433 -17.93 -4.29 40.51
CA PRO A 433 -18.30 -4.80 41.83
C PRO A 433 -17.12 -5.28 42.71
N PHE A 434 -15.90 -5.34 42.17
CA PHE A 434 -14.78 -6.08 42.78
C PHE A 434 -13.55 -5.23 43.17
N HIS A 435 -13.66 -3.89 43.17
CA HIS A 435 -12.68 -3.01 43.81
C HIS A 435 -13.39 -2.11 44.83
N GLY A 436 -14.01 -2.75 45.83
CA GLY A 436 -14.53 -2.04 46.99
C GLY A 436 -13.38 -1.41 47.78
N SER A 437 -13.47 -0.10 48.01
CA SER A 437 -12.65 0.58 49.00
C SER A 437 -12.85 -0.10 50.38
N PRO A 438 -11.80 -0.29 51.21
CA PRO A 438 -11.91 -0.95 52.52
C PRO A 438 -12.81 -0.24 53.54
N PHE A 439 -13.35 0.94 53.19
CA PHE A 439 -14.21 1.77 54.03
C PHE A 439 -15.69 1.79 53.60
N GLY A 440 -16.12 0.89 52.71
CA GLY A 440 -17.53 0.72 52.36
C GLY A 440 -18.31 -0.07 53.39
N GLY A 441 -18.65 0.53 54.53
CA GLY A 441 -19.54 -0.14 55.48
C GLY A 441 -19.87 0.59 56.77
N HIS A 442 -20.71 1.63 56.71
CA HIS A 442 -21.56 2.03 57.84
C HIS A 442 -22.99 2.31 57.38
N PRO A 443 -23.99 1.50 57.78
CA PRO A 443 -25.39 1.75 57.50
C PRO A 443 -25.92 2.72 58.55
N PHE A 444 -26.02 4.00 58.22
CA PHE A 444 -26.72 4.97 59.09
C PHE A 444 -27.78 5.73 58.29
N GLY A 445 -28.91 5.05 58.10
CA GLY A 445 -30.18 5.63 57.66
C GLY A 445 -31.29 5.17 58.60
N GLY A 446 -31.36 5.75 59.79
CA GLY A 446 -32.42 5.43 60.75
C GLY A 446 -32.29 6.16 62.10
N HIS A 447 -33.02 7.28 62.21
CA HIS A 447 -33.53 7.91 63.44
C HIS A 447 -32.57 8.53 64.48
N SER A 448 -32.88 9.80 64.75
CA SER A 448 -32.89 10.44 66.08
C SER A 448 -31.57 10.84 66.73
N GLY A 449 -31.34 12.17 66.76
CA GLY A 449 -30.90 12.91 67.94
C GLY A 449 -29.59 12.51 68.63
N GLY A 450 -28.60 13.40 68.56
CA GLY A 450 -27.50 13.44 69.53
C GLY A 450 -26.19 13.88 68.89
N GLY A 451 -25.72 15.08 69.27
CA GLY A 451 -24.42 15.58 68.83
C GLY A 451 -23.29 14.65 69.24
N GLN A 452 -22.30 14.49 68.36
CA GLN A 452 -21.04 13.84 68.69
C GLN A 452 -19.88 14.78 68.39
N GLN A 453 -19.15 15.07 69.46
CA GLN A 453 -17.88 15.78 69.49
C GLN A 453 -16.80 14.92 68.84
N PHE A 454 -16.00 15.53 67.97
CA PHE A 454 -14.75 14.93 67.48
C PHE A 454 -13.67 15.02 68.57
N GLU A 455 -13.21 13.87 69.06
CA GLU A 455 -12.09 13.76 70.00
C GLU A 455 -10.78 13.52 69.23
N PHE A 456 -9.82 14.45 69.34
CA PHE A 456 -8.48 14.31 68.77
C PHE A 456 -7.54 13.65 69.78
N LYS A 457 -7.04 12.45 69.46
CA LYS A 457 -6.00 11.77 70.25
C LYS A 457 -4.62 12.15 69.72
N PHE A 458 -3.92 13.03 70.45
CA PHE A 458 -2.55 13.44 70.17
C PHE A 458 -1.58 12.41 70.77
N GLY A 459 -0.91 11.62 69.92
CA GLY A 459 0.10 10.66 70.34
C GLY A 459 1.45 11.33 70.60
N GLY A 460 1.70 11.73 71.85
CA GLY A 460 3.03 12.11 72.32
C GLY A 460 3.85 10.87 72.68
N GLY A 461 4.91 10.59 71.90
CA GLY A 461 5.85 9.50 72.16
C GLY A 461 7.23 10.04 72.49
N GLY A 462 7.52 10.21 73.78
CA GLY A 462 8.86 10.50 74.29
C GLY A 462 9.50 9.24 74.89
N GLY A 463 10.73 8.97 74.48
CA GLY A 463 11.82 8.39 75.30
C GLY A 463 11.75 6.92 75.74
N GLY A 464 12.72 6.11 75.29
CA GLY A 464 13.03 4.82 75.92
C GLY A 464 14.07 3.99 75.17
N PHE A 465 15.35 4.25 75.42
CA PHE A 465 16.47 3.34 75.11
C PHE A 465 16.48 2.16 76.10
N PRO A 466 16.79 0.93 75.66
CA PRO A 466 17.46 -0.05 76.53
C PRO A 466 18.70 -0.66 75.84
N GLY A 467 19.82 -0.70 76.57
CA GLY A 467 21.11 -1.22 76.10
C GLY A 467 21.49 -2.63 76.56
N GLY A 468 22.58 -3.15 75.98
CA GLY A 468 23.47 -4.24 76.44
C GLY A 468 22.91 -5.67 76.29
N PHE A 469 23.61 -6.74 75.87
CA PHE A 469 25.03 -7.20 75.75
C PHE A 469 25.00 -8.49 74.86
N PRO A 470 26.05 -9.33 74.61
CA PRO A 470 27.46 -9.38 75.07
C PRO A 470 28.54 -9.69 73.97
N PHE A 471 29.77 -9.79 74.44
CA PHE A 471 31.07 -10.18 73.83
C PHE A 471 31.09 -11.36 72.85
N GLY A 472 32.02 -11.25 71.88
CA GLY A 472 32.51 -12.32 71.00
C GLY A 472 33.40 -11.75 69.91
#